data_AF-A0A3D4AZD5-F1
#
_entry.id   AF-A0A3D4AZD5-F1
#
_cell.length_a   1.000
_cell.length_b   1.000
_cell.length_c   1.000
_cell.angle_alpha   90.00
_cell.angle_beta   90.00
_cell.angle_gamma   90.00
#
_symmetry.space_group_name_H-M   'P 1'
#
loop_
_entity.id
_entity.type
_entity.pdbx_description
1 polymer ?
#
loop_
_entity_poly.entity_id
_entity_poly.type
_entity_poly.pdbx_seq_one_letter_code
_entity_poly.pdbx_strand_id
1 'polypeptide(L)' 'ALAYPDFVKDVNDTGEMIRKKVCITVSYCVALMRGKHNELGQFASGCVPRDKMYAEIYKDMLKTAPDK' A
#
# COMPACT_ATOMS: atom_id res chain seq x y z
N ALA A 1 -1.05 1.35 3.15
CA ALA A 1 -0.78 2.80 3.03
C ALA A 1 0.68 3.01 2.63
N LEU A 2 1.04 4.15 2.04
CA LEU A 2 2.44 4.57 1.87
C LEU A 2 2.76 5.62 2.93
N ALA A 3 3.72 5.34 3.81
CA ALA A 3 4.20 6.34 4.76
C ALA A 3 5.27 7.22 4.08
N TYR A 4 5.24 8.52 4.35
CA TYR A 4 6.26 9.47 3.92
C TYR A 4 6.90 10.12 5.18
N PRO A 5 7.69 9.36 5.96
CA PRO A 5 8.16 9.79 7.29
C PRO A 5 9.13 10.98 7.24
N ASP A 6 9.88 11.12 6.15
CA ASP A 6 10.86 12.18 5.91
C ASP A 6 10.29 13.38 5.13
N PHE A 7 8.96 13.45 4.98
CA PHE A 7 8.26 14.53 4.28
C PHE A 7 8.73 15.93 4.69
N VAL A 8 8.79 16.21 5.99
CA VAL A 8 9.17 17.54 6.50
C VAL A 8 10.61 17.90 6.12
N LYS A 9 11.51 16.92 6.21
CA LYS A 9 12.92 17.11 5.83
C LYS A 9 13.05 17.40 4.35
N ASP A 10 12.42 16.58 3.50
CA ASP A 10 12.49 16.74 2.05
C ASP A 10 11.95 18.11 1.60
N VAL A 11 10.80 18.52 2.14
CA VAL A 11 10.21 19.84 1.82
C VAL A 11 11.11 20.99 2.26
N ASN A 12 11.77 20.89 3.42
CA ASN A 12 12.67 21.92 3.91
C ASN A 12 13.95 22.02 3.05
N ASP A 13 14.46 20.90 2.55
CA ASP A 13 15.71 20.83 1.80
C ASP A 13 15.53 21.21 0.31
N THR A 14 14.41 20.82 -0.32
CA THR A 14 14.19 20.98 -1.77
C THR A 14 13.08 21.96 -2.13
N GLY A 15 12.25 22.36 -1.17
CA GLY A 15 11.04 23.16 -1.41
C GLY A 15 9.87 22.39 -2.01
N GLU A 16 9.99 21.07 -2.19
CA GLU A 16 8.96 20.24 -2.83
C GLU A 16 8.84 18.83 -2.23
N MET A 17 7.71 18.17 -2.49
CA MET A 17 7.54 16.76 -2.15
C MET A 17 8.15 15.85 -3.22
N ILE A 18 8.83 14.78 -2.80
CA ILE A 18 9.37 13.79 -3.74
C ILE A 18 8.23 12.91 -4.28
N ARG A 19 7.91 13.07 -5.57
CA ARG A 19 6.82 12.36 -6.27
C ARG A 19 6.82 10.84 -6.08
N LYS A 20 7.98 10.19 -5.91
CA LYS A 20 8.09 8.75 -5.68
C LYS A 20 7.63 8.31 -4.28
N LYS A 21 7.72 9.19 -3.29
CA LYS A 21 7.33 8.95 -1.88
C LYS A 21 5.89 9.40 -1.58
N VAL A 22 5.26 10.14 -2.49
CA VAL A 22 3.87 10.61 -2.35
C VAL A 22 2.85 9.55 -2.75
N CYS A 23 1.77 9.47 -1.96
CA CYS A 23 0.59 8.66 -2.26
C CYS A 23 -0.06 9.10 -3.58
N ILE A 24 -0.37 8.16 -4.46
CA ILE A 24 -1.04 8.42 -5.74
C ILE A 24 -2.57 8.24 -5.66
N THR A 25 -3.12 8.24 -4.43
CA THR A 25 -4.57 8.21 -4.15
C THR A 25 -5.34 7.08 -4.84
N VAL A 26 -4.74 5.88 -4.90
CA VAL A 26 -5.41 4.66 -5.37
C VAL A 26 -5.88 3.79 -4.21
N SER A 27 -6.91 2.97 -4.45
CA SER A 27 -7.59 2.21 -3.39
C SER A 27 -7.02 0.82 -3.11
N TYR A 28 -5.93 0.41 -3.77
CA TYR A 28 -5.36 -0.94 -3.61
C TYR A 28 -4.94 -1.26 -2.16
N CYS A 29 -4.41 -0.27 -1.44
CA CYS A 29 -4.03 -0.46 -0.04
C CYS A 29 -5.26 -0.72 0.85
N VAL A 30 -6.40 -0.11 0.55
CA VAL A 30 -7.67 -0.33 1.26
C VAL A 30 -8.25 -1.69 0.90
N ALA A 31 -8.20 -2.08 -0.38
CA ALA A 31 -8.62 -3.40 -0.82
C ALA A 31 -7.83 -4.50 -0.09
N LEU A 32 -6.49 -4.37 -0.02
CA LEU A 32 -5.62 -5.30 0.71
C LEU A 32 -6.00 -5.39 2.19
N MET A 33 -6.14 -4.25 2.87
CA MET A 33 -6.51 -4.22 4.30
C MET A 33 -7.89 -4.82 4.58
N ARG A 34 -8.82 -4.75 3.62
CA ARG A 34 -10.18 -5.28 3.76
C ARG A 34 -10.31 -6.74 3.32
N GLY A 35 -9.31 -7.32 2.66
CA GLY A 35 -9.27 -8.75 2.41
C GLY A 35 -9.22 -9.51 3.72
N LYS A 36 -10.12 -10.48 3.90
CA LYS A 36 -10.19 -11.33 5.11
C LYS A 36 -10.17 -12.81 4.80
N HIS A 37 -9.84 -13.16 3.56
CA HIS A 37 -9.98 -14.52 3.02
C HIS A 37 -8.72 -15.35 3.32
N ASN A 38 -8.28 -15.37 4.57
CA ASN A 38 -7.19 -16.22 5.04
C ASN A 38 -7.45 -16.65 6.50
N GLU A 39 -6.64 -17.56 7.02
CA GLU A 39 -6.82 -18.10 8.39
C GLU A 39 -6.72 -17.01 9.48
N LEU A 40 -5.95 -15.95 9.22
CA LEU A 40 -5.76 -14.84 10.16
C LEU A 40 -6.89 -13.80 10.08
N GLY A 41 -7.80 -13.90 9.11
CA GLY A 41 -8.87 -12.94 8.88
C GLY A 41 -8.41 -11.54 8.45
N GLN A 42 -7.15 -11.39 8.04
CA GLN A 42 -6.54 -10.11 7.67
C GLN A 42 -5.28 -10.29 6.81
N PHE A 43 -5.00 -9.35 5.91
CA PHE A 43 -3.72 -9.25 5.21
C PHE A 43 -2.88 -8.08 5.73
N ALA A 44 -1.58 -8.10 5.47
CA ALA A 44 -0.68 -7.02 5.84
C ALA A 44 -1.07 -5.70 5.15
N SER A 45 -0.89 -4.58 5.85
CA SER A 45 -1.20 -3.26 5.33
C SER A 45 0.02 -2.60 4.66
N GLY A 46 -0.10 -2.16 3.41
CA GLY A 46 1.00 -1.45 2.73
C GLY A 46 0.62 -0.80 1.41
N CYS A 47 1.61 -0.32 0.65
CA CYS A 47 1.39 0.35 -0.62
C CYS A 47 1.60 -0.61 -1.79
N VAL A 48 0.53 -1.27 -2.23
CA VAL A 48 0.52 -2.20 -3.36
C VAL A 48 1.21 -1.66 -4.63
N PRO A 49 0.94 -0.41 -5.12
CA PRO A 49 1.54 0.05 -6.37
C PRO A 49 3.00 0.55 -6.25
N ARG A 50 3.53 0.76 -5.04
CA ARG A 50 4.86 1.36 -4.82
C ARG A 50 5.86 0.41 -4.18
N ASP A 51 5.38 -0.68 -3.59
CA ASP A 51 6.18 -1.66 -2.88
C ASP A 51 5.90 -3.06 -3.43
N LYS A 52 6.95 -3.69 -3.96
CA LYS A 52 6.88 -5.01 -4.60
C LYS A 52 6.42 -6.09 -3.61
N MET A 53 6.79 -6.00 -2.34
CA MET A 53 6.36 -6.96 -1.33
C MET A 53 4.83 -6.95 -1.19
N TYR A 54 4.23 -5.76 -1.06
CA TYR A 54 2.78 -5.63 -0.96
C TYR A 54 2.05 -5.93 -2.28
N ALA A 55 2.72 -5.77 -3.42
CA ALA A 55 2.19 -6.22 -4.71
C ALA A 55 2.00 -7.74 -4.76
N GLU A 56 2.97 -8.51 -4.27
CA GLU A 56 2.85 -9.98 -4.21
C GLU A 56 1.79 -10.43 -3.19
N ILE A 57 1.76 -9.83 -1.99
CA ILE A 57 0.72 -10.11 -0.99
C ILE A 57 -0.67 -9.81 -1.55
N TYR A 58 -0.82 -8.72 -2.33
CA TYR A 58 -2.09 -8.40 -2.96
C TYR A 58 -2.53 -9.45 -4.00
N LYS A 59 -1.60 -10.01 -4.78
CA LYS A 59 -1.92 -11.11 -5.69
C LYS A 59 -2.37 -12.36 -4.93
N ASP A 60 -1.72 -12.68 -3.81
CA ASP A 60 -2.12 -13.82 -2.98
C ASP A 60 -3.48 -13.61 -2.32
N MET A 61 -3.78 -12.39 -1.88
CA MET A 61 -5.13 -12.01 -1.44
C MET A 61 -6.17 -12.23 -2.54
N LEU A 62 -5.89 -11.87 -3.79
CA LEU A 62 -6.82 -12.10 -4.89
C LEU A 62 -7.08 -13.59 -5.19
N LYS A 63 -6.07 -14.46 -5.02
CA LYS A 63 -6.24 -15.92 -5.22
C LYS A 63 -7.15 -16.57 -4.19
N THR A 64 -7.21 -15.99 -3.00
CA THR A 64 -7.99 -16.51 -1.88
C THR A 64 -9.36 -15.83 -1.76
N ALA A 65 -9.57 -14.73 -2.49
CA ALA A 65 -10.85 -14.05 -2.52
C ALA A 65 -11.93 -14.97 -3.14
N PRO A 66 -13.13 -15.02 -2.55
CA PRO A 66 -14.24 -15.74 -3.15
C PRO A 66 -14.58 -15.13 -4.52
N ASP A 67 -14.94 -15.97 -5.47
CA ASP A 67 -15.50 -15.51 -6.74
C ASP A 67 -16.75 -14.66 -6.44
N LYS A 68 -16.85 -13.54 -7.15
CA LYS A 68 -17.91 -12.53 -6.97
C LYS A 68 -19.27 -13.05 -7.37
#